data_AF-A0AAE0LMM1-F1
#
_entry.id   AF-A0AAE0LMM1-F1
#
_cell.length_a   1.000
_cell.length_b   1.000
_cell.length_c   1.000
_cell.angle_alpha   90.00
_cell.angle_beta   90.00
_cell.angle_gamma   90.00
#
_symmetry.space_group_name_H-M   'P 1'
#
loop_
_entity.id
_entity.type
_entity.pdbx_description
1 polymer ?
#
loop_
_entity_poly.entity_id
_entity_poly.type
_entity_poly.pdbx_seq_one_letter_code
_entity_poly.pdbx_strand_id
1 'polypeptide(L)'
;MVGVARTARQMAPVALLARQACSRHLAVAAAVGGGAVMRGFSVRAVPGSRFSPSLNGRRNFSHSAHWRSVATPKVDRGGSKLWESAEDAVADIRSGSVVLSSGFGLCGVASTLIGALRNRGPESLHSLTAVSNNAGAEGRGGLALLTENGQVDRMIMSFLGPNKKLEKQYLTGKIAVELCPQGTLAERIRAAGSGIPAFFTPTGGNTLVQEGAIPARFDADGNVVEYGKPRETRIFDGRRYLMETALHGDVAILRAWKVDKAGNCIDPNDVDLPGIFIDRIVPATESSLVEILKTRSVGESAETKAKGDAQIRRDRIARRAAKELKDGFYVNLGVGLPTMAPSFLSPDQQVWIQSENGILGMGDHPLPDEVDPDIINAGKETTTLVPGAATFDSSESFSMIRGGHVDVSILGALQVSAAGDLANYMIPGKVFKGMGGAMDLVSNPDNTKIVVATEHVAKDGSSKIVQTCSLPLTGARVVSTIITDLCVFEVDRKRGTLTLTEVAPGVEVDEVKSKTDAAFTVAEDLRVME
;
A
#
# COMPACT_ATOMS: atom_id res chain seq x y z
N MET A 1 -21.12 12.87 -3.37
CA MET A 1 -21.86 12.69 -2.08
C MET A 1 -20.99 11.86 -1.15
N VAL A 2 -21.18 11.93 0.16
CA VAL A 2 -20.35 11.22 1.14
C VAL A 2 -21.23 10.21 1.86
N GLY A 3 -20.75 8.97 1.98
CA GLY A 3 -21.46 7.86 2.62
C GLY A 3 -20.90 7.57 4.01
N VAL A 4 -21.77 7.21 4.95
CA VAL A 4 -21.40 6.55 6.20
C VAL A 4 -21.83 5.10 6.08
N ALA A 5 -20.89 4.18 6.25
CA ALA A 5 -21.08 2.74 6.17
C ALA A 5 -20.71 2.11 7.53
N ARG A 6 -21.41 1.04 7.93
CA ARG A 6 -21.07 0.26 9.12
C ARG A 6 -20.43 -1.07 8.73
N THR A 7 -19.43 -1.50 9.48
CA THR A 7 -18.93 -2.90 9.38
C THR A 7 -19.70 -3.78 10.38
N ALA A 8 -20.60 -4.64 9.90
CA ALA A 8 -21.33 -5.61 10.74
C ALA A 8 -20.69 -7.01 10.65
N ARG A 9 -20.71 -7.76 11.77
CA ARG A 9 -20.01 -9.05 12.02
C ARG A 9 -20.41 -10.25 11.16
N GLN A 10 -21.27 -10.11 10.17
CA GLN A 10 -21.66 -11.17 9.24
C GLN A 10 -22.11 -10.52 7.94
N MET A 11 -21.31 -10.61 6.88
CA MET A 11 -21.69 -10.48 5.46
C MET A 11 -20.43 -10.51 4.58
N ALA A 12 -20.58 -10.78 3.28
CA ALA A 12 -19.52 -10.98 2.27
C ALA A 12 -19.12 -9.64 1.56
N PRO A 13 -18.03 -9.59 0.76
CA PRO A 13 -16.99 -8.55 0.74
C PRO A 13 -17.35 -7.27 -0.02
N VAL A 14 -16.91 -6.08 0.46
CA VAL A 14 -16.31 -4.99 -0.35
C VAL A 14 -15.40 -4.13 0.54
N ALA A 15 -14.21 -3.80 0.04
CA ALA A 15 -13.20 -3.01 0.73
C ALA A 15 -13.55 -1.53 0.85
N LEU A 16 -13.32 -0.98 2.04
CA LEU A 16 -13.56 0.42 2.34
C LEU A 16 -12.33 1.27 1.99
N LEU A 17 -11.98 1.40 0.71
CA LEU A 17 -10.91 2.28 0.25
C LEU A 17 -11.28 2.86 -1.13
N ALA A 18 -10.99 4.15 -1.31
CA ALA A 18 -11.47 4.97 -2.43
C ALA A 18 -11.13 4.34 -3.80
N ARG A 19 -12.15 4.07 -4.62
CA ARG A 19 -11.97 3.98 -6.08
C ARG A 19 -11.70 5.39 -6.60
N GLN A 20 -10.70 5.53 -7.45
CA GLN A 20 -10.60 6.70 -8.32
C GLN A 20 -11.74 6.64 -9.34
N ALA A 21 -12.47 7.74 -9.46
CA ALA A 21 -13.68 7.82 -10.28
C ALA A 21 -13.32 7.59 -11.75
N CYS A 22 -13.74 6.47 -12.32
CA CYS A 22 -13.65 6.23 -13.75
C CYS A 22 -14.96 5.62 -14.27
N SER A 23 -15.99 6.46 -14.39
CA SER A 23 -17.15 6.16 -15.25
C SER A 23 -17.24 7.24 -16.32
N ARG A 24 -16.22 7.31 -17.18
CA ARG A 24 -16.32 8.10 -18.42
C ARG A 24 -16.19 7.28 -19.69
N HIS A 25 -15.33 6.27 -19.82
CA HIS A 25 -15.15 5.58 -21.11
C HIS A 25 -15.17 4.06 -20.93
N LEU A 26 -16.25 3.41 -21.38
CA LEU A 26 -16.37 1.96 -21.51
C LEU A 26 -15.78 1.50 -22.85
N ALA A 27 -14.90 0.51 -22.81
CA ALA A 27 -14.63 -0.36 -23.94
C ALA A 27 -14.84 -1.82 -23.49
N VAL A 28 -15.61 -2.57 -24.28
CA VAL A 28 -16.02 -3.95 -24.02
C VAL A 28 -14.91 -4.91 -24.45
N ALA A 29 -14.54 -5.85 -23.59
CA ALA A 29 -13.74 -7.02 -23.98
C ALA A 29 -14.44 -8.30 -23.53
N ALA A 30 -14.71 -9.19 -24.49
CA ALA A 30 -15.31 -10.50 -24.27
C ALA A 30 -14.21 -11.55 -23.99
N ALA A 31 -14.35 -12.29 -22.89
CA ALA A 31 -13.56 -13.49 -22.64
C ALA A 31 -14.27 -14.72 -23.21
N VAL A 32 -13.61 -15.41 -24.15
CA VAL A 32 -14.07 -16.68 -24.71
C VAL A 32 -13.68 -17.80 -23.75
N GLY A 33 -14.65 -18.34 -23.02
CA GLY A 33 -14.49 -19.53 -22.19
C GLY A 33 -14.68 -20.81 -23.00
N GLY A 34 -13.60 -21.54 -23.25
CA GLY A 34 -13.64 -22.93 -23.70
C GLY A 34 -13.34 -23.90 -22.56
N GLY A 35 -14.06 -25.03 -22.51
CA GLY A 35 -13.52 -26.25 -21.90
C GLY A 35 -14.37 -26.94 -20.83
N ALA A 36 -15.27 -27.80 -21.31
CA ALA A 36 -15.55 -29.17 -20.85
C ALA A 36 -15.83 -29.48 -19.37
N VAL A 37 -17.05 -29.99 -19.18
CA VAL A 37 -17.55 -30.69 -17.99
C VAL A 37 -17.00 -32.12 -17.97
N MET A 38 -16.43 -32.58 -16.84
CA MET A 38 -16.28 -34.01 -16.55
C MET A 38 -16.84 -34.41 -15.18
N ARG A 39 -17.35 -35.65 -15.17
CA ARG A 39 -18.29 -36.26 -14.23
C ARG A 39 -17.69 -36.61 -12.88
N GLY A 40 -18.58 -36.64 -11.88
CA GLY A 40 -18.30 -36.89 -10.48
C GLY A 40 -17.83 -38.30 -10.12
N PHE A 41 -17.11 -38.37 -9.00
CA PHE A 41 -16.79 -39.59 -8.29
C PHE A 41 -17.42 -39.55 -6.89
N SER A 42 -18.10 -40.64 -6.55
CA SER A 42 -18.68 -40.93 -5.24
C SER A 42 -17.57 -41.42 -4.29
N VAL A 43 -17.52 -40.87 -3.07
CA VAL A 43 -16.66 -41.34 -1.99
C VAL A 43 -17.48 -42.14 -0.98
N ARG A 44 -17.04 -43.37 -0.71
CA ARG A 44 -17.63 -44.33 0.23
C ARG A 44 -17.03 -44.10 1.62
N ALA A 45 -17.88 -43.96 2.64
CA ALA A 45 -17.45 -43.84 4.04
C ALA A 45 -17.06 -45.20 4.63
N VAL A 46 -15.99 -45.25 5.42
CA VAL A 46 -15.58 -46.38 6.27
C VAL A 46 -15.58 -45.92 7.73
N PRO A 47 -16.21 -46.62 8.67
CA PRO A 47 -16.27 -46.20 10.07
C PRO A 47 -15.17 -46.84 10.94
N GLY A 48 -14.59 -46.04 11.83
CA GLY A 48 -14.25 -46.47 13.19
C GLY A 48 -12.77 -46.68 13.52
N SER A 49 -12.20 -45.73 14.27
CA SER A 49 -11.29 -46.07 15.37
C SER A 49 -11.39 -44.98 16.46
N ARG A 50 -11.84 -45.39 17.65
CA ARG A 50 -11.96 -44.53 18.84
C ARG A 50 -10.57 -44.20 19.38
N PHE A 51 -10.26 -42.92 19.54
CA PHE A 51 -9.17 -42.44 20.39
C PHE A 51 -9.76 -41.62 21.53
N SER A 52 -9.42 -42.01 22.76
CA SER A 52 -9.81 -41.35 24.01
C SER A 52 -8.75 -40.30 24.37
N PRO A 53 -9.10 -39.03 24.66
CA PRO A 53 -8.13 -38.08 25.20
C PRO A 53 -8.18 -38.07 26.73
N SER A 54 -7.04 -38.30 27.36
CA SER A 54 -6.83 -38.04 28.78
C SER A 54 -6.87 -36.53 29.02
N LEU A 55 -7.91 -36.07 29.70
CA LEU A 55 -8.03 -34.72 30.24
C LEU A 55 -7.19 -34.61 31.51
N ASN A 56 -6.11 -33.83 31.48
CA ASN A 56 -5.66 -33.06 32.65
C ASN A 56 -4.67 -31.97 32.24
N GLY A 57 -5.15 -30.72 32.28
CA GLY A 57 -4.36 -29.54 31.94
C GLY A 57 -5.25 -28.33 31.71
N ARG A 58 -6.12 -27.97 32.66
CA ARG A 58 -6.84 -26.70 32.62
C ARG A 58 -5.85 -25.54 32.84
N ARG A 59 -5.26 -25.05 31.75
CA ARG A 59 -4.73 -23.68 31.72
C ARG A 59 -5.93 -22.76 31.48
N ASN A 60 -6.33 -22.05 32.52
CA ASN A 60 -7.31 -20.97 32.39
C ASN A 60 -6.68 -19.86 31.55
N PHE A 61 -7.04 -19.77 30.27
CA PHE A 61 -6.83 -18.58 29.47
C PHE A 61 -7.84 -17.52 29.92
N SER A 62 -7.43 -16.61 30.80
CA SER A 62 -8.22 -15.41 31.09
C SER A 62 -8.05 -14.43 29.93
N HIS A 63 -8.93 -14.51 28.93
CA HIS A 63 -9.12 -13.41 27.99
C HIS A 63 -9.88 -12.28 28.70
N SER A 64 -9.17 -11.37 29.36
CA SER A 64 -9.75 -10.08 29.76
C SER A 64 -9.62 -9.08 28.62
N ALA A 65 -10.27 -9.35 27.49
CA ALA A 65 -10.49 -8.33 26.47
C ALA A 65 -11.80 -7.63 26.80
N HIS A 66 -11.74 -6.52 27.53
CA HIS A 66 -12.87 -5.63 27.75
C HIS A 66 -13.20 -4.90 26.45
N TRP A 67 -13.77 -5.62 25.47
CA TRP A 67 -14.48 -5.00 24.36
C TRP A 67 -15.81 -4.51 24.92
N ARG A 68 -15.85 -3.26 25.41
CA ARG A 68 -17.13 -2.60 25.69
C ARG A 68 -17.84 -2.45 24.34
N SER A 69 -18.80 -3.34 24.10
CA SER A 69 -19.78 -3.22 23.03
C SER A 69 -20.53 -1.89 23.21
N VAL A 70 -20.06 -0.86 22.52
CA VAL A 70 -20.86 0.36 22.32
C VAL A 70 -22.10 -0.08 21.55
N ALA A 71 -23.28 0.15 22.12
CA ALA A 71 -24.55 -0.17 21.49
C ALA A 71 -24.57 0.45 20.10
N THR A 72 -24.49 -0.39 19.10
CA THR A 72 -24.28 0.05 17.74
C THR A 72 -25.60 0.58 17.18
N PRO A 73 -25.61 1.70 16.41
CA PRO A 73 -26.84 2.28 15.90
C PRO A 73 -27.71 1.27 15.15
N LYS A 74 -29.03 1.34 15.37
CA LYS A 74 -30.02 0.42 14.79
C LYS A 74 -30.10 0.65 13.28
N VAL A 75 -29.93 -0.41 12.48
CA VAL A 75 -30.07 -0.33 11.02
C VAL A 75 -31.56 -0.23 10.70
N ASP A 76 -31.99 0.92 10.20
CA ASP A 76 -33.31 1.09 9.61
C ASP A 76 -33.20 0.94 8.09
N ARG A 77 -33.55 -0.25 7.59
CA ARG A 77 -33.53 -0.54 6.15
C ARG A 77 -34.73 0.05 5.41
N GLY A 78 -35.78 0.49 6.12
CA GLY A 78 -36.99 1.04 5.54
C GLY A 78 -36.99 2.57 5.45
N GLY A 79 -36.12 3.25 6.21
CA GLY A 79 -35.98 4.70 6.22
C GLY A 79 -35.14 5.27 5.05
N SER A 80 -35.24 6.59 4.85
CA SER A 80 -34.36 7.32 3.95
C SER A 80 -32.92 7.27 4.46
N LYS A 81 -31.98 7.01 3.56
CA LYS A 81 -30.54 7.12 3.86
C LYS A 81 -29.99 8.52 3.66
N LEU A 82 -30.76 9.43 3.09
CA LEU A 82 -30.34 10.82 2.90
C LEU A 82 -30.53 11.59 4.21
N TRP A 83 -29.45 12.18 4.70
CA TRP A 83 -29.42 13.03 5.88
C TRP A 83 -29.32 14.51 5.48
N GLU A 84 -29.88 15.39 6.32
CA GLU A 84 -29.97 16.82 6.05
C GLU A 84 -28.60 17.53 6.15
N SER A 85 -27.77 17.11 7.09
CA SER A 85 -26.45 17.69 7.33
C SER A 85 -25.39 16.62 7.61
N ALA A 86 -24.13 17.00 7.43
CA ALA A 86 -22.99 16.17 7.78
C ALA A 86 -22.88 15.99 9.30
N GLU A 87 -23.23 17.03 10.06
CA GLU A 87 -23.27 17.08 11.52
C GLU A 87 -24.22 16.02 12.07
N ASP A 88 -25.45 15.95 11.56
CA ASP A 88 -26.44 14.95 12.00
C ASP A 88 -25.98 13.53 11.64
N ALA A 89 -25.38 13.37 10.45
CA ALA A 89 -24.90 12.07 9.99
C ALA A 89 -23.73 11.50 10.82
N VAL A 90 -23.03 12.32 11.62
CA VAL A 90 -21.90 11.90 12.48
C VAL A 90 -22.14 12.12 13.98
N ALA A 91 -23.34 12.60 14.36
CA ALA A 91 -23.64 13.02 15.73
C ALA A 91 -23.52 11.90 16.77
N ASP A 92 -23.81 10.65 16.38
CA ASP A 92 -23.81 9.49 17.28
C ASP A 92 -22.44 8.83 17.46
N ILE A 93 -21.41 9.28 16.72
CA ILE A 93 -20.04 8.80 16.90
C ILE A 93 -19.54 9.24 18.27
N ARG A 94 -18.92 8.33 19.03
CA ARG A 94 -18.52 8.57 20.42
C ARG A 94 -17.01 8.67 20.55
N SER A 95 -16.53 9.35 21.59
CA SER A 95 -15.11 9.26 21.96
C SER A 95 -14.70 7.80 22.14
N GLY A 96 -13.49 7.44 21.69
CA GLY A 96 -13.03 6.05 21.70
C GLY A 96 -13.47 5.19 20.50
N SER A 97 -14.31 5.70 19.60
CA SER A 97 -14.74 4.93 18.42
C SER A 97 -13.58 4.63 17.47
N VAL A 98 -13.64 3.47 16.82
CA VAL A 98 -12.78 3.12 15.69
C VAL A 98 -13.41 3.62 14.39
N VAL A 99 -12.79 4.62 13.77
CA VAL A 99 -13.27 5.26 12.54
C VAL A 99 -12.41 4.80 11.37
N LEU A 100 -13.01 4.08 10.43
CA LEU A 100 -12.37 3.79 9.14
C LEU A 100 -12.58 5.00 8.21
N SER A 101 -11.52 5.56 7.67
CA SER A 101 -11.59 6.70 6.75
C SER A 101 -11.04 6.33 5.39
N SER A 102 -11.82 6.56 4.33
CA SER A 102 -11.34 6.40 2.97
C SER A 102 -10.33 7.48 2.58
N GLY A 103 -9.53 7.17 1.57
CA GLY A 103 -8.67 8.13 0.87
C GLY A 103 -7.24 7.62 0.68
N PHE A 104 -6.57 8.14 -0.34
CA PHE A 104 -5.15 7.95 -0.59
C PHE A 104 -4.49 9.32 -0.75
N GLY A 105 -3.66 9.71 0.22
CA GLY A 105 -3.28 11.13 0.37
C GLY A 105 -4.52 12.01 0.58
N LEU A 106 -4.74 12.98 -0.30
CA LEU A 106 -5.96 13.81 -0.35
C LEU A 106 -7.02 13.33 -1.39
N CYS A 107 -6.71 12.33 -2.22
CA CYS A 107 -7.64 11.79 -3.19
C CYS A 107 -8.70 10.91 -2.51
N GLY A 108 -9.98 11.07 -2.86
CA GLY A 108 -11.07 10.22 -2.34
C GLY A 108 -11.34 10.36 -0.83
N VAL A 109 -10.91 11.46 -0.21
CA VAL A 109 -11.12 11.75 1.21
C VAL A 109 -12.54 12.25 1.46
N ALA A 110 -13.15 11.81 2.56
CA ALA A 110 -14.49 12.20 3.01
C ALA A 110 -14.51 13.59 3.70
N SER A 111 -13.99 14.63 3.05
CA SER A 111 -13.68 15.92 3.69
C SER A 111 -14.86 16.57 4.41
N THR A 112 -16.07 16.57 3.81
CA THR A 112 -17.30 17.06 4.46
C THR A 112 -17.60 16.37 5.80
N LEU A 113 -17.47 15.04 5.89
CA LEU A 113 -17.69 14.30 7.14
C LEU A 113 -16.53 14.52 8.13
N ILE A 114 -15.30 14.60 7.65
CA ILE A 114 -14.12 14.92 8.48
C ILE A 114 -14.27 16.32 9.09
N GLY A 115 -14.78 17.29 8.32
CA GLY A 115 -15.12 18.63 8.79
C GLY A 115 -16.16 18.60 9.91
N ALA A 116 -17.25 17.84 9.73
CA ALA A 116 -18.27 17.68 10.75
C ALA A 116 -17.72 17.03 12.05
N LEU A 117 -16.87 16.00 11.93
CA LEU A 117 -16.18 15.40 13.08
C LEU A 117 -15.25 16.41 13.78
N ARG A 118 -14.51 17.20 13.00
CA ARG A 118 -13.61 18.24 13.50
C ARG A 118 -14.38 19.30 14.31
N ASN A 119 -15.52 19.75 13.77
CA ASN A 119 -16.33 20.81 14.36
C ASN A 119 -16.90 20.44 15.74
N ARG A 120 -17.00 19.15 16.08
CA ARG A 120 -17.37 18.71 17.42
C ARG A 120 -16.31 19.05 18.47
N GLY A 121 -15.04 19.19 18.08
CA GLY A 121 -13.93 19.55 18.95
C GLY A 121 -13.48 18.44 19.91
N PRO A 122 -12.27 18.58 20.49
CA PRO A 122 -11.66 17.56 21.36
C PRO A 122 -12.34 17.41 22.73
N GLU A 123 -13.19 18.35 23.15
CA GLU A 123 -13.96 18.18 24.39
C GLU A 123 -15.15 17.23 24.17
N SER A 124 -15.80 17.28 23.00
CA SER A 124 -16.98 16.46 22.68
C SER A 124 -16.61 15.11 22.05
N LEU A 125 -15.57 15.08 21.22
CA LEU A 125 -15.19 13.91 20.44
C LEU A 125 -13.68 13.75 20.42
N HIS A 126 -13.18 12.81 21.22
CA HIS A 126 -11.75 12.56 21.41
C HIS A 126 -11.40 11.07 21.48
N SER A 127 -10.12 10.77 21.64
CA SER A 127 -9.61 9.41 21.79
C SER A 127 -10.02 8.47 20.66
N LEU A 128 -10.22 9.00 19.45
CA LEU A 128 -10.56 8.18 18.29
C LEU A 128 -9.39 7.28 17.92
N THR A 129 -9.70 6.06 17.50
CA THR A 129 -8.77 5.25 16.70
C THR A 129 -9.13 5.44 15.24
N ALA A 130 -8.31 6.17 14.50
CA ALA A 130 -8.53 6.37 13.08
C ALA A 130 -7.72 5.35 12.26
N VAL A 131 -8.42 4.64 11.38
CA VAL A 131 -7.85 3.66 10.46
C VAL A 131 -7.92 4.24 9.06
N SER A 132 -6.77 4.48 8.45
CA SER A 132 -6.67 5.09 7.11
C SER A 132 -5.31 4.81 6.51
N ASN A 133 -5.22 4.79 5.18
CA ASN A 133 -3.93 4.61 4.52
C ASN A 133 -2.91 5.68 4.92
N ASN A 134 -3.38 6.94 4.99
CA ASN A 134 -2.60 8.12 5.35
C ASN A 134 -3.41 9.04 6.28
N ALA A 135 -2.73 9.99 6.91
CA ALA A 135 -3.40 11.07 7.65
C ALA A 135 -3.87 12.23 6.75
N GLY A 136 -3.53 12.25 5.46
CA GLY A 136 -3.71 13.46 4.63
C GLY A 136 -2.58 14.48 4.87
N ALA A 137 -2.85 15.75 4.56
CA ALA A 137 -1.83 16.79 4.48
C ALA A 137 -2.03 17.87 5.55
N GLU A 138 -0.95 18.17 6.28
CA GLU A 138 -0.90 19.17 7.34
C GLU A 138 -1.47 20.51 6.90
N GLY A 139 -2.40 21.07 7.68
CA GLY A 139 -3.05 22.36 7.41
C GLY A 139 -3.88 22.44 6.12
N ARG A 140 -4.05 21.33 5.38
CA ARG A 140 -4.75 21.30 4.09
C ARG A 140 -6.01 20.46 4.12
N GLY A 141 -5.96 19.24 4.67
CA GLY A 141 -7.13 18.35 4.67
C GLY A 141 -6.84 16.91 5.06
N GLY A 142 -7.90 16.09 5.04
CA GLY A 142 -7.86 14.71 5.53
C GLY A 142 -7.87 14.62 7.05
N LEU A 143 -7.48 13.46 7.57
CA LEU A 143 -7.45 13.20 9.01
C LEU A 143 -6.45 14.07 9.79
N ALA A 144 -5.54 14.77 9.09
CA ALA A 144 -4.65 15.77 9.65
C ALA A 144 -5.44 16.80 10.47
N LEU A 145 -6.64 17.16 10.00
CA LEU A 145 -7.56 18.05 10.71
C LEU A 145 -7.96 17.52 12.09
N LEU A 146 -8.15 16.21 12.25
CA LEU A 146 -8.54 15.59 13.52
C LEU A 146 -7.32 15.33 14.42
N THR A 147 -6.18 14.93 13.85
CA THR A 147 -4.94 14.72 14.61
C THR A 147 -4.38 16.04 15.14
N GLU A 148 -4.42 17.11 14.35
CA GLU A 148 -3.97 18.44 14.79
C GLU A 148 -4.87 19.02 15.88
N ASN A 149 -6.18 18.74 15.83
CA ASN A 149 -7.16 19.20 16.82
C ASN A 149 -7.20 18.34 18.10
N GLY A 150 -6.36 17.30 18.20
CA GLY A 150 -6.27 16.44 19.40
C GLY A 150 -7.43 15.46 19.58
N GLN A 151 -8.18 15.16 18.52
CA GLN A 151 -9.35 14.26 18.60
C GLN A 151 -8.98 12.78 18.41
N VAL A 152 -7.78 12.51 17.88
CA VAL A 152 -7.28 11.16 17.59
C VAL A 152 -6.25 10.77 18.63
N ASP A 153 -6.44 9.60 19.26
CA ASP A 153 -5.44 9.00 20.15
C ASP A 153 -4.55 7.99 19.42
N ARG A 154 -5.11 7.29 18.42
CA ARG A 154 -4.40 6.24 17.68
C ARG A 154 -4.66 6.33 16.19
N MET A 155 -3.61 6.15 15.40
CA MET A 155 -3.68 5.91 13.97
C MET A 155 -3.26 4.48 13.65
N ILE A 156 -3.99 3.78 12.79
CA ILE A 156 -3.55 2.55 12.13
C ILE A 156 -3.41 2.88 10.64
N MET A 157 -2.20 2.84 10.11
CA MET A 157 -1.89 3.36 8.77
C MET A 157 -0.69 2.68 8.12
N SER A 158 -0.52 2.86 6.81
CA SER A 158 0.64 2.31 6.09
C SER A 158 1.78 3.29 5.94
N PHE A 159 1.46 4.59 5.84
CA PHE A 159 2.41 5.62 5.48
C PHE A 159 2.05 6.97 6.10
N LEU A 160 2.93 7.44 6.96
CA LEU A 160 2.88 8.74 7.66
C LEU A 160 3.17 9.91 6.70
N GLY A 161 4.06 9.67 5.73
CA GLY A 161 4.43 10.65 4.72
C GLY A 161 5.17 11.87 5.26
N PRO A 162 5.01 13.05 4.64
CA PRO A 162 5.72 14.27 5.02
C PRO A 162 5.06 15.04 6.18
N ASN A 163 4.04 14.48 6.86
CA ASN A 163 3.30 15.17 7.92
C ASN A 163 4.15 15.29 9.20
N LYS A 164 4.84 16.43 9.34
CA LYS A 164 5.80 16.68 10.43
C LYS A 164 5.13 16.89 11.78
N LYS A 165 3.92 17.48 11.80
CA LYS A 165 3.14 17.56 13.05
C LYS A 165 2.77 16.19 13.58
N LEU A 166 2.28 15.30 12.72
CA LEU A 166 1.93 13.93 13.12
C LEU A 166 3.16 13.15 13.58
N GLU A 167 4.28 13.26 12.84
CA GLU A 167 5.56 12.64 13.22
C GLU A 167 5.99 13.11 14.63
N LYS A 168 5.91 14.42 14.89
CA LYS A 168 6.21 14.99 16.22
C LYS A 168 5.24 14.49 17.29
N GLN A 169 3.94 14.44 17.02
CA GLN A 169 2.94 13.94 17.97
C GLN A 169 3.20 12.48 18.34
N TYR A 170 3.57 11.66 17.36
CA TYR A 170 3.94 10.27 17.56
C TYR A 170 5.20 10.12 18.43
N LEU A 171 6.29 10.80 18.06
CA LEU A 171 7.57 10.74 18.80
C LEU A 171 7.52 11.33 20.21
N THR A 172 6.52 12.18 20.50
CA THR A 172 6.29 12.77 21.83
C THR A 172 5.17 12.07 22.61
N GLY A 173 4.67 10.93 22.11
CA GLY A 173 3.69 10.09 22.79
C GLY A 173 2.25 10.60 22.78
N LYS A 174 1.98 11.75 22.13
CA LYS A 174 0.64 12.34 22.03
C LYS A 174 -0.33 11.49 21.22
N ILE A 175 0.18 10.76 20.23
CA ILE A 175 -0.61 9.86 19.37
C ILE A 175 0.14 8.52 19.25
N ALA A 176 -0.57 7.40 19.33
CA ALA A 176 -0.06 6.10 18.92
C ALA A 176 -0.16 5.92 17.40
N VAL A 177 0.85 5.30 16.78
CA VAL A 177 0.86 4.95 15.37
C VAL A 177 1.18 3.47 15.21
N GLU A 178 0.19 2.67 14.80
CA GLU A 178 0.41 1.30 14.34
C GLU A 178 0.67 1.30 12.84
N LEU A 179 1.91 1.03 12.44
CA LEU A 179 2.25 0.85 11.03
C LEU A 179 1.80 -0.54 10.54
N CYS A 180 0.98 -0.55 9.50
CA CYS A 180 0.44 -1.74 8.86
C CYS A 180 0.72 -1.67 7.34
N PRO A 181 1.36 -2.68 6.73
CA PRO A 181 1.55 -2.70 5.27
C PRO A 181 0.25 -2.43 4.52
N GLN A 182 0.31 -1.64 3.44
CA GLN A 182 -0.89 -1.09 2.80
C GLN A 182 -1.85 -2.16 2.29
N GLY A 183 -1.34 -3.21 1.64
CA GLY A 183 -2.17 -4.31 1.19
C GLY A 183 -2.74 -5.11 2.33
N THR A 184 -1.98 -5.27 3.41
CA THR A 184 -2.46 -5.92 4.63
C THR A 184 -3.57 -5.10 5.30
N LEU A 185 -3.43 -3.77 5.34
CA LEU A 185 -4.46 -2.87 5.86
C LEU A 185 -5.77 -3.01 5.09
N ALA A 186 -5.70 -2.93 3.74
CA ALA A 186 -6.85 -3.10 2.86
C ALA A 186 -7.52 -4.47 3.07
N GLU A 187 -6.72 -5.54 3.14
CA GLU A 187 -7.22 -6.90 3.30
C GLU A 187 -7.84 -7.16 4.68
N ARG A 188 -7.27 -6.60 5.76
CA ARG A 188 -7.85 -6.66 7.11
C ARG A 188 -9.22 -5.99 7.18
N ILE A 189 -9.39 -4.86 6.50
CA ILE A 189 -10.68 -4.17 6.41
C ILE A 189 -11.67 -4.99 5.56
N ARG A 190 -11.25 -5.48 4.39
CA ARG A 190 -12.06 -6.38 3.56
C ARG A 190 -12.52 -7.60 4.34
N ALA A 191 -11.61 -8.28 5.04
CA ALA A 191 -11.89 -9.49 5.83
C ALA A 191 -12.94 -9.22 6.92
N ALA A 192 -12.85 -8.09 7.62
CA ALA A 192 -13.85 -7.66 8.60
C ALA A 192 -15.24 -7.49 7.98
N GLY A 193 -15.32 -6.82 6.83
CA GLY A 193 -16.55 -6.66 6.05
C GLY A 193 -17.03 -7.94 5.36
N SER A 194 -16.22 -9.01 5.39
CA SER A 194 -16.49 -10.32 4.75
C SER A 194 -16.84 -11.44 5.74
N GLY A 195 -16.86 -11.13 7.05
CA GLY A 195 -17.02 -12.16 8.09
C GLY A 195 -15.85 -13.14 8.18
N ILE A 196 -14.67 -12.77 7.68
CA ILE A 196 -13.44 -13.56 7.74
C ILE A 196 -12.63 -13.04 8.94
N PRO A 197 -12.48 -13.80 10.04
CA PRO A 197 -11.86 -13.28 11.26
C PRO A 197 -10.33 -13.11 11.14
N ALA A 198 -9.69 -13.91 10.29
CA ALA A 198 -8.25 -13.85 10.03
C ALA A 198 -7.93 -14.48 8.66
N PHE A 199 -6.79 -14.08 8.09
CA PHE A 199 -6.23 -14.63 6.85
C PHE A 199 -4.70 -14.68 6.92
N PHE A 200 -4.06 -15.39 5.98
CA PHE A 200 -2.60 -15.47 5.88
C PHE A 200 -2.09 -14.63 4.70
N THR A 201 -0.99 -13.90 4.91
CA THR A 201 -0.31 -13.10 3.87
C THR A 201 1.21 -13.27 3.95
N PRO A 202 1.95 -13.30 2.83
CA PRO A 202 3.42 -13.33 2.87
C PRO A 202 4.03 -11.95 3.17
N THR A 203 3.23 -10.88 3.05
CA THR A 203 3.64 -9.50 3.34
C THR A 203 4.16 -9.36 4.77
N GLY A 204 5.35 -8.76 4.92
CA GLY A 204 5.98 -8.53 6.22
C GLY A 204 6.74 -9.73 6.80
N GLY A 205 6.89 -10.82 6.05
CA GLY A 205 7.65 -12.01 6.49
C GLY A 205 9.11 -11.70 6.76
N ASN A 206 9.59 -12.13 7.94
CA ASN A 206 10.94 -11.88 8.44
C ASN A 206 11.28 -10.37 8.57
N THR A 207 10.29 -9.55 8.91
CA THR A 207 10.45 -8.11 9.16
C THR A 207 10.01 -7.76 10.58
N LEU A 208 10.23 -6.50 10.99
CA LEU A 208 9.72 -5.99 12.28
C LEU A 208 8.19 -6.05 12.40
N VAL A 209 7.44 -6.13 11.29
CA VAL A 209 5.97 -6.33 11.33
C VAL A 209 5.64 -7.70 11.90
N GLN A 210 6.36 -8.75 11.47
CA GLN A 210 6.18 -10.10 11.97
C GLN A 210 6.46 -10.18 13.48
N GLU A 211 7.51 -9.51 13.93
CA GLU A 211 7.95 -9.53 15.31
C GLU A 211 7.11 -8.63 16.23
N GLY A 212 6.28 -7.74 15.67
CA GLY A 212 5.62 -6.68 16.43
C GLY A 212 6.61 -5.64 16.99
N ALA A 213 7.83 -5.60 16.48
CA ALA A 213 8.94 -4.83 17.04
C ALA A 213 8.95 -3.35 16.62
N ILE A 214 8.05 -2.93 15.73
CA ILE A 214 7.85 -1.51 15.42
C ILE A 214 7.18 -0.84 16.64
N PRO A 215 7.78 0.21 17.23
CA PRO A 215 7.13 0.98 18.28
C PRO A 215 5.76 1.49 17.82
N ALA A 216 4.77 1.41 18.70
CA ALA A 216 3.42 1.91 18.47
C ALA A 216 3.15 3.20 19.26
N ARG A 217 3.79 3.38 20.42
CA ARG A 217 3.68 4.59 21.23
C ARG A 217 4.97 4.87 22.00
N PHE A 218 5.31 6.15 22.07
CA PHE A 218 6.37 6.68 22.94
C PHE A 218 5.76 7.40 24.15
N ASP A 219 6.55 7.65 25.19
CA ASP A 219 6.22 8.63 26.23
C ASP A 219 6.78 10.03 25.87
N ALA A 220 6.63 10.99 26.80
CA ALA A 220 7.13 12.35 26.62
C ALA A 220 8.67 12.45 26.63
N ASP A 221 9.35 11.46 27.21
CA ASP A 221 10.81 11.37 27.29
C ASP A 221 11.41 10.65 26.08
N GLY A 222 10.57 10.11 25.20
CA GLY A 222 10.97 9.39 23.98
C GLY A 222 11.23 7.90 24.20
N ASN A 223 10.85 7.32 25.34
CA ASN A 223 10.92 5.88 25.56
C ASN A 223 9.73 5.17 24.91
N VAL A 224 9.95 3.96 24.40
CA VAL A 224 8.85 3.15 23.86
C VAL A 224 8.03 2.58 25.01
N VAL A 225 6.71 2.85 25.00
CA VAL A 225 5.75 2.36 26.00
C VAL A 225 4.74 1.36 25.44
N GLU A 226 4.61 1.29 24.11
CA GLU A 226 3.77 0.31 23.42
C GLU A 226 4.48 -0.17 22.16
N TYR A 227 4.48 -1.48 21.94
CA TYR A 227 4.92 -2.14 20.71
C TYR A 227 3.74 -2.76 19.96
N GLY A 228 3.96 -3.09 18.70
CA GLY A 228 3.04 -3.91 17.93
C GLY A 228 2.91 -5.34 18.46
N LYS A 229 1.96 -6.09 17.89
CA LYS A 229 1.77 -7.50 18.23
C LYS A 229 2.61 -8.41 17.32
N PRO A 230 3.37 -9.38 17.85
CA PRO A 230 3.95 -10.41 17.02
C PRO A 230 2.86 -11.17 16.26
N ARG A 231 3.12 -11.51 14.99
CA ARG A 231 2.19 -12.27 14.15
C ARG A 231 2.47 -13.76 14.29
N GLU A 232 1.40 -14.55 14.39
CA GLU A 232 1.49 -15.99 14.19
C GLU A 232 1.99 -16.24 12.76
N THR A 233 2.85 -17.24 12.57
CA THR A 233 3.35 -17.60 11.25
C THR A 233 3.10 -19.04 10.92
N ARG A 234 2.86 -19.32 9.63
CA ARG A 234 2.72 -20.66 9.09
C ARG A 234 3.44 -20.77 7.77
N ILE A 235 3.94 -21.96 7.46
CA ILE A 235 4.58 -22.25 6.18
C ILE A 235 3.55 -22.92 5.27
N PHE A 236 3.36 -22.37 4.07
CA PHE A 236 2.60 -22.94 2.98
C PHE A 236 3.52 -23.00 1.75
N ASP A 237 3.61 -24.16 1.11
CA ASP A 237 4.43 -24.37 -0.11
C ASP A 237 5.89 -23.90 0.04
N GLY A 238 6.49 -24.17 1.21
CA GLY A 238 7.87 -23.79 1.52
C GLY A 238 8.07 -22.31 1.86
N ARG A 239 7.01 -21.51 1.87
CA ARG A 239 7.05 -20.07 2.11
C ARG A 239 6.34 -19.67 3.41
N ARG A 240 6.90 -18.71 4.13
CA ARG A 240 6.34 -18.18 5.38
C ARG A 240 5.23 -17.17 5.11
N TYR A 241 4.13 -17.31 5.82
CA TYR A 241 2.99 -16.40 5.84
C TYR A 241 2.68 -15.97 7.28
N LEU A 242 2.16 -14.76 7.45
CA LEU A 242 1.74 -14.17 8.70
C LEU A 242 0.23 -14.24 8.79
N MET A 243 -0.30 -14.64 9.94
CA MET A 243 -1.72 -14.53 10.22
C MET A 243 -2.04 -13.08 10.60
N GLU A 244 -2.94 -12.47 9.84
CA GLU A 244 -3.47 -11.14 10.09
C GLU A 244 -4.94 -11.23 10.45
N THR A 245 -5.34 -10.47 11.47
CA THR A 245 -6.72 -10.46 11.97
C THR A 245 -7.52 -9.35 11.32
N ALA A 246 -8.80 -9.61 11.07
CA ALA A 246 -9.76 -8.62 10.60
C ALA A 246 -9.70 -7.32 11.40
N LEU A 247 -9.82 -6.19 10.70
CA LEU A 247 -9.83 -4.85 11.29
C LEU A 247 -11.23 -4.25 11.17
N HIS A 248 -11.99 -4.38 12.24
CA HIS A 248 -13.34 -3.83 12.35
C HIS A 248 -13.30 -2.34 12.69
N GLY A 249 -14.27 -1.59 12.18
CA GLY A 249 -14.56 -0.22 12.62
C GLY A 249 -15.97 -0.10 13.17
N ASP A 250 -16.16 0.78 14.15
CA ASP A 250 -17.50 1.14 14.65
C ASP A 250 -18.29 1.89 13.56
N VAL A 251 -17.57 2.71 12.81
CA VAL A 251 -18.08 3.52 11.70
C VAL A 251 -17.05 3.62 10.59
N ALA A 252 -17.52 3.76 9.37
CA ALA A 252 -16.71 4.11 8.23
C ALA A 252 -17.24 5.37 7.53
N ILE A 253 -16.33 6.26 7.18
CA ILE A 253 -16.61 7.48 6.41
C ILE A 253 -15.94 7.37 5.04
N LEU A 254 -16.70 7.55 3.97
CA LEU A 254 -16.21 7.39 2.60
C LEU A 254 -16.76 8.42 1.62
N ARG A 255 -15.94 8.84 0.66
CA ARG A 255 -16.37 9.70 -0.46
C ARG A 255 -16.75 8.86 -1.67
N ALA A 256 -17.86 9.21 -2.30
CA ALA A 256 -18.30 8.64 -3.58
C ALA A 256 -18.63 9.75 -4.58
N TRP A 257 -18.39 9.49 -5.86
CA TRP A 257 -18.70 10.45 -6.92
C TRP A 257 -20.21 10.71 -7.01
N LYS A 258 -21.01 9.63 -7.14
CA LYS A 258 -22.46 9.66 -7.24
C LYS A 258 -23.08 8.56 -6.39
N VAL A 259 -24.26 8.80 -5.83
CA VAL A 259 -25.05 7.83 -5.05
C VAL A 259 -26.53 8.07 -5.37
N ASP A 260 -27.36 7.05 -5.38
CA ASP A 260 -28.83 7.17 -5.45
C ASP A 260 -29.43 7.27 -4.03
N LYS A 261 -30.75 7.39 -3.92
CA LYS A 261 -31.42 7.46 -2.59
C LYS A 261 -31.39 6.12 -1.82
N ALA A 262 -31.18 5.01 -2.51
CA ALA A 262 -31.06 3.67 -1.92
C ALA A 262 -29.63 3.33 -1.48
N GLY A 263 -28.65 4.16 -1.84
CA GLY A 263 -27.23 3.98 -1.54
C GLY A 263 -26.42 3.27 -2.64
N ASN A 264 -27.02 2.98 -3.80
CA ASN A 264 -26.31 2.40 -4.94
C ASN A 264 -25.82 3.49 -5.90
N CYS A 265 -24.79 3.23 -6.69
CA CYS A 265 -24.31 4.16 -7.71
C CYS A 265 -24.80 3.72 -9.10
N ILE A 266 -25.42 4.62 -9.88
CA ILE A 266 -25.60 4.52 -11.36
C ILE A 266 -26.23 3.19 -11.88
N ASP A 267 -26.05 2.87 -13.18
CA ASP A 267 -26.58 1.65 -13.82
C ASP A 267 -26.25 0.43 -12.96
N PRO A 268 -27.15 -0.57 -12.79
CA PRO A 268 -26.87 -1.72 -11.94
C PRO A 268 -25.55 -2.44 -12.23
N ASN A 269 -25.06 -2.41 -13.47
CA ASN A 269 -23.77 -3.02 -13.86
C ASN A 269 -22.55 -2.15 -13.50
N ASP A 270 -22.77 -0.87 -13.22
CA ASP A 270 -21.74 0.11 -12.85
C ASP A 270 -21.76 0.42 -11.34
N VAL A 271 -22.55 -0.31 -10.55
CA VAL A 271 -22.58 -0.17 -9.09
C VAL A 271 -21.29 -0.74 -8.47
N ASP A 272 -20.38 0.15 -8.09
CA ASP A 272 -19.14 -0.22 -7.39
C ASP A 272 -19.39 -0.76 -5.97
N LEU A 273 -20.27 -0.09 -5.22
CA LEU A 273 -20.59 -0.43 -3.84
C LEU A 273 -22.11 -0.51 -3.67
N PRO A 274 -22.67 -1.71 -3.48
CA PRO A 274 -24.09 -1.87 -3.26
C PRO A 274 -24.56 -1.13 -2.00
N GLY A 275 -25.71 -0.47 -2.09
CA GLY A 275 -26.29 0.34 -1.03
C GLY A 275 -26.58 -0.43 0.25
N ILE A 276 -26.62 -1.76 0.22
CA ILE A 276 -26.70 -2.58 1.45
C ILE A 276 -25.57 -2.26 2.45
N PHE A 277 -24.43 -1.77 1.98
CA PHE A 277 -23.28 -1.37 2.79
C PHE A 277 -23.33 0.10 3.23
N ILE A 278 -24.26 0.89 2.70
CA ILE A 278 -24.40 2.32 3.01
C ILE A 278 -25.59 2.53 3.93
N ASP A 279 -25.31 3.15 5.08
CA ASP A 279 -26.33 3.48 6.09
C ASP A 279 -26.79 4.94 5.97
N ARG A 280 -25.87 5.87 5.65
CA ARG A 280 -26.16 7.31 5.59
C ARG A 280 -25.50 7.95 4.38
N ILE A 281 -26.14 8.95 3.80
CA ILE A 281 -25.72 9.70 2.63
C ILE A 281 -25.89 11.17 2.93
N VAL A 282 -24.84 11.96 2.69
CA VAL A 282 -24.89 13.42 2.74
C VAL A 282 -24.32 14.01 1.44
N PRO A 283 -24.87 15.11 0.92
CA PRO A 283 -24.23 15.85 -0.17
C PRO A 283 -22.82 16.31 0.22
N ALA A 284 -21.88 16.21 -0.71
CA ALA A 284 -20.54 16.75 -0.47
C ALA A 284 -20.60 18.27 -0.60
N THR A 285 -20.02 18.98 0.36
CA THR A 285 -19.97 20.44 0.42
C THR A 285 -18.60 21.01 0.07
N GLU A 286 -17.57 20.15 0.02
CA GLU A 286 -16.20 20.52 -0.25
C GLU A 286 -15.72 19.98 -1.59
N SER A 287 -14.85 20.75 -2.26
CA SER A 287 -14.17 20.32 -3.48
C SER A 287 -13.00 19.37 -3.16
N SER A 288 -12.57 18.65 -4.19
CA SER A 288 -11.43 17.74 -4.08
C SER A 288 -10.13 18.52 -4.14
N LEU A 289 -9.10 18.02 -3.46
CA LEU A 289 -7.82 18.70 -3.33
C LEU A 289 -6.74 17.93 -4.08
N VAL A 290 -5.93 18.65 -4.87
CA VAL A 290 -4.69 18.13 -5.45
C VAL A 290 -3.58 18.27 -4.43
N GLU A 291 -2.99 17.17 -3.96
CA GLU A 291 -1.88 17.21 -3.00
C GLU A 291 -0.60 17.72 -3.66
N ILE A 292 -0.16 17.06 -4.74
CA ILE A 292 1.03 17.44 -5.52
C ILE A 292 0.63 17.64 -6.98
N LEU A 293 0.61 18.90 -7.40
CA LEU A 293 0.35 19.26 -8.79
C LEU A 293 1.61 19.06 -9.62
N LYS A 294 1.54 18.18 -10.61
CA LYS A 294 2.54 18.02 -11.67
C LYS A 294 1.86 18.00 -13.03
N THR A 295 2.38 18.81 -13.94
CA THR A 295 1.89 18.88 -15.31
C THR A 295 3.03 18.68 -16.29
N ARG A 296 2.70 18.22 -17.50
CA ARG A 296 3.61 18.25 -18.65
C ARG A 296 3.31 19.46 -19.53
N SER A 297 4.32 19.94 -20.23
CA SER A 297 4.25 21.01 -21.24
C SER A 297 4.19 20.38 -22.65
N VAL A 298 3.40 20.96 -23.55
CA VAL A 298 3.41 20.56 -24.97
C VAL A 298 4.60 21.24 -25.65
N GLY A 299 5.50 20.46 -26.24
CA GLY A 299 6.55 21.00 -27.11
C GLY A 299 7.86 21.39 -26.43
N GLU A 300 8.06 21.11 -25.13
CA GLU A 300 9.41 21.04 -24.59
C GLU A 300 10.06 19.74 -25.08
N SER A 301 10.64 19.78 -26.29
CA SER A 301 11.88 19.05 -26.49
C SER A 301 12.80 19.51 -25.37
N ALA A 302 13.35 18.58 -24.59
CA ALA A 302 14.27 18.91 -23.52
C ALA A 302 15.36 19.82 -24.08
N GLU A 303 15.27 21.13 -23.82
CA GLU A 303 16.33 22.06 -24.16
C GLU A 303 17.60 21.47 -23.56
N THR A 304 18.63 21.37 -24.39
CA THR A 304 19.92 20.73 -24.11
C THR A 304 20.71 21.52 -23.06
N LYS A 305 20.14 21.72 -21.86
CA LYS A 305 20.91 22.12 -20.70
C LYS A 305 21.82 20.95 -20.35
N ALA A 306 23.10 21.24 -20.19
CA ALA A 306 24.07 20.25 -19.73
C ALA A 306 23.53 19.59 -18.45
N LYS A 307 23.27 18.29 -18.52
CA LYS A 307 22.77 17.52 -17.38
C LYS A 307 23.88 17.46 -16.33
N GLY A 308 23.58 17.83 -15.09
CA GLY A 308 24.52 17.65 -13.99
C GLY A 308 24.80 16.17 -13.73
N ASP A 309 25.95 15.85 -13.15
CA ASP A 309 26.44 14.48 -12.93
C ASP A 309 25.43 13.57 -12.23
N ALA A 310 24.68 14.10 -11.26
CA ALA A 310 23.64 13.34 -10.57
C ALA A 310 22.49 12.91 -11.50
N GLN A 311 22.10 13.76 -12.44
CA GLN A 311 21.08 13.42 -13.43
C GLN A 311 21.60 12.39 -14.42
N ILE A 312 22.85 12.49 -14.85
CA ILE A 312 23.50 11.50 -15.73
C ILE A 312 23.48 10.11 -15.08
N ARG A 313 23.85 10.01 -13.79
CA ARG A 313 23.78 8.75 -13.05
C ARG A 313 22.35 8.19 -12.98
N ARG A 314 21.37 9.03 -12.67
CA ARG A 314 19.96 8.60 -12.58
C ARG A 314 19.41 8.16 -13.94
N ASP A 315 19.71 8.88 -15.01
CA ASP A 315 19.32 8.52 -16.37
C ASP A 315 19.95 7.19 -16.80
N ARG A 316 21.21 6.94 -16.42
CA ARG A 316 21.89 5.65 -16.68
C ARG A 316 21.16 4.49 -16.00
N ILE A 317 20.87 4.62 -14.71
CA ILE A 317 20.12 3.60 -13.97
C ILE A 317 18.74 3.38 -14.59
N ALA A 318 18.01 4.46 -14.89
CA ALA A 318 16.67 4.38 -15.45
C ALA A 318 16.65 3.75 -16.85
N ARG A 319 17.61 4.10 -17.71
CA ARG A 319 17.79 3.50 -19.04
C ARG A 319 18.05 2.00 -18.94
N ARG A 320 18.93 1.58 -18.02
CA ARG A 320 19.18 0.14 -17.83
C ARG A 320 17.98 -0.57 -17.21
N ALA A 321 17.28 0.06 -16.26
CA ALA A 321 16.06 -0.48 -15.68
C ALA A 321 14.93 -0.64 -16.72
N ALA A 322 14.87 0.21 -17.76
CA ALA A 322 13.91 0.08 -18.85
C ALA A 322 14.05 -1.25 -19.61
N LYS A 323 15.26 -1.83 -19.67
CA LYS A 323 15.49 -3.15 -20.28
C LYS A 323 14.80 -4.30 -19.55
N GLU A 324 14.40 -4.09 -18.30
CA GLU A 324 13.61 -5.06 -17.52
C GLU A 324 12.12 -5.03 -17.89
N LEU A 325 11.65 -3.96 -18.56
CA LEU A 325 10.27 -3.79 -18.96
C LEU A 325 10.11 -4.29 -20.40
N LYS A 326 9.49 -5.46 -20.57
CA LYS A 326 9.26 -6.05 -21.89
C LYS A 326 7.88 -5.65 -22.41
N ASP A 327 7.71 -5.74 -23.73
CA ASP A 327 6.41 -5.49 -24.37
C ASP A 327 5.32 -6.39 -23.76
N GLY A 328 4.16 -5.79 -23.48
CA GLY A 328 3.01 -6.43 -22.84
C GLY A 328 3.11 -6.61 -21.32
N PHE A 329 4.24 -6.29 -20.67
CA PHE A 329 4.40 -6.51 -19.22
C PHE A 329 3.49 -5.61 -18.38
N TYR A 330 2.99 -6.17 -17.29
CA TYR A 330 2.38 -5.50 -16.16
C TYR A 330 3.45 -5.13 -15.15
N VAL A 331 3.63 -3.84 -14.88
CA VAL A 331 4.76 -3.36 -14.07
C VAL A 331 4.30 -2.46 -12.95
N ASN A 332 4.99 -2.51 -11.81
CA ASN A 332 4.83 -1.54 -10.73
C ASN A 332 6.16 -0.82 -10.47
N LEU A 333 6.11 0.50 -10.42
CA LEU A 333 7.30 1.35 -10.33
C LEU A 333 7.24 2.19 -9.05
N GLY A 334 8.18 1.95 -8.14
CA GLY A 334 8.34 2.73 -6.93
C GLY A 334 8.64 4.19 -7.25
N VAL A 335 8.09 5.11 -6.44
CA VAL A 335 8.25 6.56 -6.63
C VAL A 335 9.73 6.95 -6.69
N GLY A 336 10.10 7.78 -7.68
CA GLY A 336 11.43 8.39 -7.78
C GLY A 336 12.19 7.95 -9.02
N LEU A 337 13.31 7.24 -8.84
CA LEU A 337 14.10 6.77 -9.98
C LEU A 337 13.36 5.73 -10.84
N PRO A 338 12.68 4.71 -10.28
CA PRO A 338 12.01 3.69 -11.09
C PRO A 338 10.96 4.25 -12.07
N THR A 339 10.24 5.30 -11.68
CA THR A 339 9.24 5.96 -12.54
C THR A 339 9.83 6.65 -13.78
N MET A 340 11.16 6.78 -13.88
CA MET A 340 11.82 7.31 -15.08
C MET A 340 12.05 6.24 -16.16
N ALA A 341 12.02 4.95 -15.81
CA ALA A 341 12.35 3.85 -16.73
C ALA A 341 11.46 3.81 -17.99
N PRO A 342 10.13 4.01 -17.92
CA PRO A 342 9.26 3.97 -19.09
C PRO A 342 9.63 4.99 -20.18
N SER A 343 10.19 6.15 -19.81
CA SER A 343 10.60 7.19 -20.76
C SER A 343 11.79 6.78 -21.65
N PHE A 344 12.43 5.64 -21.39
CA PHE A 344 13.53 5.09 -22.19
C PHE A 344 13.13 3.87 -23.03
N LEU A 345 11.85 3.47 -23.01
CA LEU A 345 11.34 2.43 -23.89
C LEU A 345 11.29 2.90 -25.33
N SER A 346 11.46 1.95 -26.26
CA SER A 346 11.27 2.27 -27.68
C SER A 346 9.77 2.47 -27.97
N PRO A 347 9.41 3.26 -29.02
CA PRO A 347 8.01 3.59 -29.30
C PRO A 347 7.09 2.40 -29.59
N ASP A 348 7.66 1.25 -29.95
CA ASP A 348 6.99 -0.02 -30.24
C ASP A 348 6.81 -0.92 -29.01
N GLN A 349 7.39 -0.56 -27.86
CA GLN A 349 7.20 -1.29 -26.61
C GLN A 349 6.08 -0.66 -25.79
N GLN A 350 5.05 -1.44 -25.49
CA GLN A 350 3.96 -1.03 -24.62
C GLN A 350 3.97 -1.83 -23.31
N VAL A 351 3.77 -1.11 -22.21
CA VAL A 351 3.88 -1.62 -20.85
C VAL A 351 2.69 -1.11 -20.04
N TRP A 352 2.08 -1.97 -19.24
CA TRP A 352 0.94 -1.60 -18.40
C TRP A 352 1.41 -1.22 -17.00
N ILE A 353 1.42 0.08 -16.72
CA ILE A 353 1.87 0.58 -15.42
C ILE A 353 0.73 0.50 -14.41
N GLN A 354 0.94 -0.34 -13.40
CA GLN A 354 0.07 -0.51 -12.24
C GLN A 354 0.48 0.51 -11.16
N SER A 355 -0.51 1.21 -10.60
CA SER A 355 -0.36 2.08 -9.43
C SER A 355 -1.12 1.47 -8.26
N GLU A 356 -0.44 1.31 -7.12
CA GLU A 356 -0.95 0.58 -5.95
C GLU A 356 -2.24 1.18 -5.35
N ASN A 357 -2.52 2.45 -5.63
CA ASN A 357 -3.74 3.15 -5.24
C ASN A 357 -4.96 2.84 -6.12
N GLY A 358 -4.86 1.93 -7.10
CA GLY A 358 -6.02 1.40 -7.82
C GLY A 358 -6.09 1.76 -9.30
N ILE A 359 -4.94 1.89 -9.97
CA ILE A 359 -4.86 2.14 -11.42
C ILE A 359 -4.11 0.99 -12.10
N LEU A 360 -4.60 0.54 -13.25
CA LEU A 360 -3.83 -0.21 -14.22
C LEU A 360 -3.87 0.53 -15.56
N GLY A 361 -2.71 0.86 -16.13
CA GLY A 361 -2.62 1.77 -17.28
C GLY A 361 -2.44 3.23 -16.86
N MET A 362 -1.60 3.48 -15.86
CA MET A 362 -1.20 4.84 -15.48
C MET A 362 -0.37 5.47 -16.60
N GLY A 363 -0.74 6.68 -17.02
CA GLY A 363 -0.07 7.45 -18.06
C GLY A 363 0.91 8.48 -17.52
N ASP A 364 1.26 9.43 -18.39
CA ASP A 364 2.12 10.56 -18.04
C ASP A 364 1.43 11.55 -17.07
N HIS A 365 2.18 12.55 -16.64
CA HIS A 365 1.60 13.72 -15.99
C HIS A 365 0.61 14.42 -16.95
N PRO A 366 -0.50 14.98 -16.44
CA PRO A 366 -1.52 15.63 -17.26
C PRO A 366 -1.01 16.96 -17.85
N LEU A 367 -1.62 17.38 -18.95
CA LEU A 367 -1.63 18.79 -19.35
C LEU A 367 -2.39 19.63 -18.30
N PRO A 368 -2.18 20.95 -18.25
CA PRO A 368 -2.90 21.82 -17.29
C PRO A 368 -4.42 21.68 -17.31
N ASP A 369 -5.02 21.40 -18.47
CA ASP A 369 -6.46 21.18 -18.67
C ASP A 369 -6.92 19.72 -18.47
N GLU A 370 -5.98 18.78 -18.33
CA GLU A 370 -6.23 17.36 -18.01
C GLU A 370 -6.14 17.08 -16.50
N VAL A 371 -5.82 18.08 -15.67
CA VAL A 371 -5.64 17.90 -14.22
C VAL A 371 -6.95 17.46 -13.55
N ASP A 372 -6.92 16.27 -12.94
CA ASP A 372 -8.02 15.72 -12.15
C ASP A 372 -7.53 15.33 -10.74
N PRO A 373 -8.10 15.91 -9.66
CA PRO A 373 -7.73 15.53 -8.28
C PRO A 373 -8.07 14.09 -7.90
N ASP A 374 -8.95 13.43 -8.66
CA ASP A 374 -9.32 12.03 -8.46
C ASP A 374 -8.41 11.07 -9.28
N ILE A 375 -7.43 11.57 -10.06
CA ILE A 375 -6.46 10.76 -10.82
C ILE A 375 -5.01 11.12 -10.42
N ILE A 376 -4.50 10.36 -9.45
CA ILE A 376 -3.15 10.50 -8.90
C ILE A 376 -2.39 9.18 -8.89
N ASN A 377 -1.05 9.24 -8.89
CA ASN A 377 -0.19 8.08 -8.70
C ASN A 377 0.08 7.77 -7.21
N ALA A 378 0.80 6.68 -6.93
CA ALA A 378 1.23 6.30 -5.57
C ALA A 378 2.05 7.39 -4.83
N GLY A 379 2.71 8.27 -5.60
CA GLY A 379 3.43 9.45 -5.13
C GLY A 379 2.57 10.66 -4.79
N LYS A 380 1.24 10.57 -4.93
CA LYS A 380 0.25 11.65 -4.76
C LYS A 380 0.37 12.78 -5.79
N GLU A 381 1.04 12.48 -6.91
CA GLU A 381 1.19 13.41 -8.03
C GLU A 381 0.07 13.19 -9.04
N THR A 382 -0.43 14.27 -9.63
CA THR A 382 -1.41 14.21 -10.72
C THR A 382 -0.87 13.40 -11.91
N THR A 383 -1.71 12.52 -12.45
CA THR A 383 -1.39 11.62 -13.58
C THR A 383 -2.59 11.49 -14.51
N THR A 384 -2.45 10.70 -15.57
CA THR A 384 -3.48 10.42 -16.56
C THR A 384 -3.74 8.91 -16.65
N LEU A 385 -4.77 8.54 -17.39
CA LEU A 385 -5.09 7.15 -17.72
C LEU A 385 -4.88 6.94 -19.22
N VAL A 386 -4.14 5.91 -19.60
CA VAL A 386 -3.98 5.56 -21.02
C VAL A 386 -5.24 4.87 -21.57
N PRO A 387 -5.49 4.87 -22.89
CA PRO A 387 -6.56 4.08 -23.47
C PRO A 387 -6.48 2.59 -23.06
N GLY A 388 -7.58 2.04 -22.59
CA GLY A 388 -7.65 0.66 -22.06
C GLY A 388 -7.30 0.53 -20.57
N ALA A 389 -7.01 1.64 -19.88
CA ALA A 389 -6.79 1.64 -18.43
C ALA A 389 -8.04 1.20 -17.65
N ALA A 390 -7.82 0.67 -16.45
CA ALA A 390 -8.84 0.26 -15.51
C ALA A 390 -8.55 0.83 -14.12
N THR A 391 -9.62 1.11 -13.36
CA THR A 391 -9.53 1.46 -11.94
C THR A 391 -10.19 0.41 -11.06
N PHE A 392 -9.67 0.25 -9.84
CA PHE A 392 -10.12 -0.76 -8.88
C PHE A 392 -9.86 -0.30 -7.44
N ASP A 393 -10.48 -0.96 -6.47
CA ASP A 393 -10.24 -0.65 -5.06
C ASP A 393 -8.87 -1.18 -4.58
N SER A 394 -8.44 -0.73 -3.41
CA SER A 394 -7.14 -1.11 -2.87
C SER A 394 -7.03 -2.60 -2.52
N SER A 395 -8.12 -3.29 -2.15
CA SER A 395 -8.03 -4.72 -1.86
C SER A 395 -7.77 -5.53 -3.13
N GLU A 396 -8.39 -5.15 -4.25
CA GLU A 396 -8.12 -5.75 -5.56
C GLU A 396 -6.70 -5.43 -6.03
N SER A 397 -6.28 -4.16 -5.89
CA SER A 397 -4.90 -3.73 -6.19
C SER A 397 -3.85 -4.60 -5.52
N PHE A 398 -3.99 -4.83 -4.21
CA PHE A 398 -3.04 -5.64 -3.47
C PHE A 398 -3.26 -7.14 -3.62
N SER A 399 -4.44 -7.59 -4.05
CA SER A 399 -4.64 -8.98 -4.48
C SER A 399 -3.88 -9.26 -5.79
N MET A 400 -3.92 -8.33 -6.74
CA MET A 400 -3.12 -8.36 -7.97
C MET A 400 -1.62 -8.41 -7.66
N ILE A 401 -1.15 -7.53 -6.77
CA ILE A 401 0.27 -7.47 -6.36
C ILE A 401 0.69 -8.76 -5.61
N ARG A 402 0.00 -9.13 -4.52
CA ARG A 402 0.38 -10.30 -3.70
C ARG A 402 0.20 -11.62 -4.44
N GLY A 403 -0.76 -11.69 -5.37
CA GLY A 403 -0.97 -12.85 -6.24
C GLY A 403 0.18 -13.09 -7.22
N GLY A 404 1.05 -12.10 -7.43
CA GLY A 404 2.14 -12.19 -8.39
C GLY A 404 1.66 -12.00 -9.83
N HIS A 405 0.62 -11.19 -10.03
CA HIS A 405 0.09 -10.86 -11.37
C HIS A 405 0.84 -9.71 -12.04
N VAL A 406 1.73 -9.04 -11.30
CA VAL A 406 2.67 -8.04 -11.82
C VAL A 406 3.94 -8.78 -12.27
N ASP A 407 4.38 -8.57 -13.50
CA ASP A 407 5.56 -9.23 -14.06
C ASP A 407 6.85 -8.70 -13.42
N VAL A 408 6.95 -7.37 -13.26
CA VAL A 408 8.14 -6.68 -12.75
C VAL A 408 7.76 -5.59 -11.76
N SER A 409 8.39 -5.61 -10.58
CA SER A 409 8.36 -4.50 -9.63
C SER A 409 9.75 -3.89 -9.48
N ILE A 410 9.87 -2.59 -9.72
CA ILE A 410 11.13 -1.86 -9.59
C ILE A 410 11.04 -0.89 -8.42
N LEU A 411 11.93 -1.03 -7.43
CA LEU A 411 11.95 -0.19 -6.22
C LEU A 411 13.31 0.46 -5.99
N GLY A 412 13.30 1.58 -5.28
CA GLY A 412 14.52 2.11 -4.66
C GLY A 412 14.89 1.35 -3.39
N ALA A 413 16.15 1.46 -2.97
CA ALA A 413 16.66 0.85 -1.76
C ALA A 413 17.57 1.78 -0.96
N LEU A 414 17.50 1.66 0.36
CA LEU A 414 18.51 2.19 1.29
C LEU A 414 19.67 1.19 1.45
N GLN A 415 19.34 -0.10 1.55
CA GLN A 415 20.29 -1.20 1.50
C GLN A 415 19.67 -2.40 0.76
N VAL A 416 20.52 -3.18 0.10
CA VAL A 416 20.20 -4.50 -0.44
C VAL A 416 21.29 -5.49 -0.03
N SER A 417 20.89 -6.66 0.47
CA SER A 417 21.86 -7.68 0.89
C SER A 417 22.33 -8.56 -0.27
N ALA A 418 23.47 -9.25 -0.08
CA ALA A 418 23.94 -10.28 -1.00
C ALA A 418 22.93 -11.42 -1.25
N ALA A 419 22.01 -11.64 -0.31
CA ALA A 419 20.95 -12.63 -0.42
C ALA A 419 19.64 -12.09 -1.03
N GLY A 420 19.60 -10.81 -1.39
CA GLY A 420 18.42 -10.15 -1.93
C GLY A 420 17.44 -9.67 -0.87
N ASP A 421 17.87 -9.45 0.37
CA ASP A 421 17.06 -8.74 1.36
C ASP A 421 16.99 -7.26 0.96
N LEU A 422 15.81 -6.66 1.07
CA LEU A 422 15.56 -5.25 0.76
C LEU A 422 15.28 -4.47 2.05
N ALA A 423 15.92 -3.32 2.23
CA ALA A 423 15.56 -2.34 3.24
C ALA A 423 15.37 -0.96 2.58
N ASN A 424 14.15 -0.39 2.67
CA ASN A 424 13.87 0.89 2.00
C ASN A 424 12.87 1.84 2.71
N TYR A 425 12.34 1.48 3.88
CA TYR A 425 11.24 2.24 4.49
C TYR A 425 11.57 2.98 5.79
N MET A 426 12.63 2.57 6.50
CA MET A 426 12.98 3.13 7.80
C MET A 426 14.48 3.23 8.00
N ILE A 427 14.90 4.32 8.66
CA ILE A 427 16.20 4.43 9.33
C ILE A 427 15.90 4.76 10.79
N PRO A 428 16.13 3.83 11.75
CA PRO A 428 15.88 4.08 13.16
C PRO A 428 16.49 5.41 13.64
N GLY A 429 15.69 6.23 14.32
CA GLY A 429 16.09 7.54 14.84
C GLY A 429 16.26 8.65 13.80
N LYS A 430 16.09 8.40 12.49
CA LYS A 430 16.23 9.43 11.44
C LYS A 430 15.04 9.52 10.49
N VAL A 431 14.56 8.37 9.98
CA VAL A 431 13.51 8.31 8.96
C VAL A 431 12.46 7.29 9.39
N PHE A 432 11.26 7.75 9.69
CA PHE A 432 10.11 6.91 10.02
C PHE A 432 8.89 7.38 9.20
N LYS A 433 8.82 6.98 7.93
CA LYS A 433 7.70 7.38 7.05
C LYS A 433 6.61 6.31 6.92
N GLY A 434 6.89 5.07 7.33
CA GLY A 434 6.03 3.91 7.08
C GLY A 434 6.42 3.16 5.82
N MET A 435 5.95 1.91 5.71
CA MET A 435 6.28 1.01 4.60
C MET A 435 5.43 1.22 3.35
N GLY A 436 4.25 1.85 3.45
CA GLY A 436 3.32 1.95 2.32
C GLY A 436 3.02 0.59 1.70
N GLY A 437 2.95 0.52 0.37
CA GLY A 437 2.83 -0.72 -0.38
C GLY A 437 4.12 -1.53 -0.55
N ALA A 438 5.29 -1.04 -0.11
CA ALA A 438 6.58 -1.64 -0.47
C ALA A 438 6.74 -3.09 -0.03
N MET A 439 6.23 -3.46 1.16
CA MET A 439 6.29 -4.84 1.65
C MET A 439 5.40 -5.78 0.83
N ASP A 440 4.25 -5.31 0.33
CA ASP A 440 3.36 -6.10 -0.52
C ASP A 440 3.94 -6.27 -1.92
N LEU A 441 4.56 -5.22 -2.49
CA LEU A 441 5.18 -5.25 -3.83
C LEU A 441 6.27 -6.30 -3.97
N VAL A 442 7.03 -6.54 -2.89
CA VAL A 442 8.08 -7.56 -2.86
C VAL A 442 7.61 -8.89 -2.27
N SER A 443 6.31 -9.02 -1.99
CA SER A 443 5.75 -10.18 -1.31
C SER A 443 5.44 -11.36 -2.23
N ASN A 444 5.78 -11.32 -3.51
CA ASN A 444 5.70 -12.52 -4.37
C ASN A 444 6.88 -12.63 -5.36
N PRO A 445 8.12 -12.78 -4.86
CA PRO A 445 9.32 -12.74 -5.70
C PRO A 445 9.51 -13.98 -6.59
N ASP A 446 8.63 -14.98 -6.47
CA ASP A 446 8.67 -16.20 -7.28
C ASP A 446 7.86 -16.06 -8.58
N ASN A 447 6.85 -15.19 -8.59
CA ASN A 447 6.04 -14.88 -9.76
C ASN A 447 6.28 -13.45 -10.29
N THR A 448 6.74 -12.53 -9.43
CA THR A 448 7.07 -11.16 -9.80
C THR A 448 8.58 -10.96 -9.72
N LYS A 449 9.21 -10.49 -10.81
CA LYS A 449 10.62 -10.11 -10.79
C LYS A 449 10.80 -8.83 -9.96
N ILE A 450 11.62 -8.88 -8.91
CA ILE A 450 11.90 -7.73 -8.05
C ILE A 450 13.26 -7.15 -8.40
N VAL A 451 13.25 -5.93 -8.93
CA VAL A 451 14.44 -5.19 -9.34
C VAL A 451 14.66 -4.02 -8.40
N VAL A 452 15.88 -3.87 -7.90
CA VAL A 452 16.28 -2.64 -7.21
C VAL A 452 16.98 -1.71 -8.19
N ALA A 453 16.54 -0.46 -8.25
CA ALA A 453 17.18 0.60 -9.01
C ALA A 453 17.59 1.74 -8.06
N THR A 454 18.89 1.84 -7.75
CA THR A 454 19.41 2.78 -6.73
C THR A 454 20.83 3.24 -7.05
N GLU A 455 21.24 4.42 -6.58
CA GLU A 455 22.66 4.78 -6.59
C GLU A 455 23.46 3.81 -5.70
N HIS A 456 24.65 3.40 -6.16
CA HIS A 456 25.44 2.33 -5.57
C HIS A 456 25.87 2.63 -4.12
N VAL A 457 26.19 3.89 -3.84
CA VAL A 457 26.60 4.37 -2.51
C VAL A 457 25.58 5.39 -1.96
N ALA A 458 25.56 5.54 -0.65
CA ALA A 458 24.85 6.62 0.02
C ALA A 458 25.62 7.94 -0.10
N LYS A 459 25.00 9.05 0.32
CA LYS A 459 25.61 10.38 0.24
C LYS A 459 26.88 10.53 1.07
N ASP A 460 27.02 9.72 2.11
CA ASP A 460 28.21 9.65 2.96
C ASP A 460 29.29 8.70 2.42
N GLY A 461 29.07 8.12 1.23
CA GLY A 461 29.99 7.17 0.59
C GLY A 461 29.84 5.72 1.04
N SER A 462 29.00 5.43 2.05
CA SER A 462 28.77 4.04 2.49
C SER A 462 28.08 3.22 1.40
N SER A 463 28.45 1.93 1.28
CA SER A 463 27.84 1.04 0.31
C SER A 463 26.37 0.77 0.64
N LYS A 464 25.50 0.77 -0.38
CA LYS A 464 24.14 0.26 -0.23
C LYS A 464 24.03 -1.22 -0.54
N ILE A 465 25.06 -1.81 -1.17
CA ILE A 465 25.08 -3.22 -1.54
C ILE A 465 25.93 -3.95 -0.50
N VAL A 466 25.26 -4.52 0.48
CA VAL A 466 25.86 -4.98 1.75
C VAL A 466 25.81 -6.49 1.87
N GLN A 467 26.71 -7.09 2.65
CA GLN A 467 26.65 -8.53 2.88
C GLN A 467 25.36 -8.93 3.63
N THR A 468 24.92 -8.09 4.57
CA THR A 468 23.67 -8.24 5.33
C THR A 468 23.12 -6.86 5.66
N CYS A 469 21.82 -6.65 5.50
CA CYS A 469 21.20 -5.38 5.86
C CYS A 469 21.28 -5.14 7.36
N SER A 470 21.72 -3.95 7.75
CA SER A 470 21.64 -3.46 9.13
C SER A 470 20.38 -2.63 9.37
N LEU A 471 19.75 -2.13 8.31
CA LEU A 471 18.47 -1.43 8.36
C LEU A 471 17.28 -2.41 8.42
N PRO A 472 16.15 -2.01 9.02
CA PRO A 472 14.93 -2.82 9.03
C PRO A 472 14.48 -3.26 7.63
N LEU A 473 14.23 -4.55 7.49
CA LEU A 473 13.86 -5.14 6.21
C LEU A 473 12.44 -4.76 5.79
N THR A 474 12.32 -4.46 4.50
CA THR A 474 11.06 -4.44 3.73
C THR A 474 10.68 -5.86 3.29
N GLY A 475 11.65 -6.68 2.93
CA GLY A 475 11.43 -8.08 2.58
C GLY A 475 12.74 -8.87 2.56
N ALA A 476 12.71 -10.11 3.02
CA ALA A 476 13.87 -11.00 3.04
C ALA A 476 13.94 -11.86 1.78
N ARG A 477 15.11 -11.93 1.13
CA ARG A 477 15.39 -12.72 -0.08
C ARG A 477 14.34 -12.53 -1.18
N VAL A 478 14.06 -11.26 -1.49
CA VAL A 478 13.04 -10.86 -2.46
C VAL A 478 13.63 -10.33 -3.76
N VAL A 479 14.78 -9.66 -3.71
CA VAL A 479 15.40 -9.02 -4.87
C VAL A 479 16.08 -10.07 -5.75
N SER A 480 15.83 -10.02 -7.06
CA SER A 480 16.52 -10.86 -8.05
C SER A 480 17.57 -10.10 -8.84
N THR A 481 17.42 -8.78 -9.00
CA THR A 481 18.34 -7.97 -9.82
C THR A 481 18.58 -6.61 -9.15
N ILE A 482 19.83 -6.15 -9.14
CA ILE A 482 20.23 -4.84 -8.58
C ILE A 482 20.90 -4.04 -9.70
N ILE A 483 20.34 -2.88 -10.02
CA ILE A 483 20.84 -1.95 -11.03
C ILE A 483 21.30 -0.68 -10.33
N THR A 484 22.56 -0.32 -10.53
CA THR A 484 23.15 0.92 -10.01
C THR A 484 23.78 1.76 -11.09
N ASP A 485 24.27 2.94 -10.72
CA ASP A 485 25.02 3.83 -11.62
C ASP A 485 26.36 3.24 -12.06
N LEU A 486 26.84 2.19 -11.38
CA LEU A 486 28.13 1.55 -11.61
C LEU A 486 28.02 0.17 -12.26
N CYS A 487 26.96 -0.59 -11.99
CA CYS A 487 26.90 -2.00 -12.39
C CYS A 487 25.50 -2.61 -12.31
N VAL A 488 25.38 -3.84 -12.80
CA VAL A 488 24.25 -4.74 -12.58
C VAL A 488 24.71 -6.00 -11.86
N PHE A 489 24.01 -6.36 -10.79
CA PHE A 489 24.14 -7.66 -10.13
C PHE A 489 22.87 -8.50 -10.35
N GLU A 490 23.06 -9.77 -10.67
CA GLU A 490 22.03 -10.80 -10.49
C GLU A 490 22.18 -11.45 -9.11
N VAL A 491 21.05 -11.73 -8.48
CA VAL A 491 20.97 -12.26 -7.11
C VAL A 491 20.46 -13.69 -7.15
N ASP A 492 21.28 -14.64 -6.70
CA ASP A 492 20.79 -15.98 -6.38
C ASP A 492 20.17 -15.96 -4.97
N ARG A 493 18.85 -15.76 -4.90
CA ARG A 493 18.08 -15.70 -3.64
C ARG A 493 18.20 -16.97 -2.80
N LYS A 494 18.46 -18.13 -3.42
CA LYS A 494 18.57 -19.42 -2.72
C LYS A 494 19.95 -19.57 -2.10
N ARG A 495 21.01 -19.36 -2.90
CA ARG A 495 22.41 -19.47 -2.43
C ARG A 495 22.83 -18.29 -1.56
N GLY A 496 22.17 -17.15 -1.74
CA GLY A 496 22.49 -15.91 -1.03
C GLY A 496 23.74 -15.22 -1.59
N THR A 497 23.91 -15.22 -2.91
CA THR A 497 25.13 -14.75 -3.59
C THR A 497 24.82 -13.78 -4.71
N LEU A 498 25.74 -12.86 -4.97
CA LEU A 498 25.70 -11.91 -6.07
C LEU A 498 26.62 -12.33 -7.21
N THR A 499 26.19 -12.07 -8.44
CA THR A 499 27.02 -12.15 -9.64
C THR A 499 26.99 -10.83 -10.39
N LEU A 500 28.16 -10.21 -10.56
CA LEU A 500 28.36 -9.00 -11.37
C LEU A 500 28.24 -9.39 -12.84
N THR A 501 27.19 -8.91 -13.50
CA THR A 501 26.88 -9.25 -14.90
C THR A 501 27.15 -8.10 -15.87
N GLU A 502 27.07 -6.86 -15.40
CA GLU A 502 27.35 -5.68 -16.21
C GLU A 502 28.10 -4.60 -15.41
N VAL A 503 28.98 -3.84 -16.07
CA VAL A 503 29.64 -2.64 -15.53
C VAL A 503 29.33 -1.42 -16.39
N ALA A 504 29.15 -0.25 -15.77
CA ALA A 504 28.92 0.99 -16.49
C ALA A 504 30.12 1.32 -17.41
N PRO A 505 29.90 2.03 -18.54
CA PRO A 505 30.99 2.46 -19.41
C PRO A 505 32.06 3.23 -18.64
N GLY A 506 33.31 2.75 -18.71
CA GLY A 506 34.47 3.34 -18.04
C GLY A 506 34.62 2.97 -16.55
N VAL A 507 33.77 2.09 -16.01
CA VAL A 507 33.89 1.56 -14.64
C VAL A 507 34.57 0.20 -14.68
N GLU A 508 35.65 0.07 -13.91
CA GLU A 508 36.40 -1.17 -13.76
C GLU A 508 35.83 -2.04 -12.62
N VAL A 509 36.03 -3.36 -12.72
CA VAL A 509 35.56 -4.31 -11.70
C VAL A 509 36.12 -3.99 -10.31
N ASP A 510 37.36 -3.53 -10.22
CA ASP A 510 37.99 -3.21 -8.94
C ASP A 510 37.38 -1.94 -8.29
N GLU A 511 36.87 -1.01 -9.09
CA GLU A 511 36.09 0.12 -8.56
C GLU A 511 34.80 -0.39 -7.93
N VAL A 512 34.06 -1.27 -8.62
CA VAL A 512 32.84 -1.89 -8.08
C VAL A 512 33.14 -2.62 -6.77
N LYS A 513 34.22 -3.43 -6.73
CA LYS A 513 34.67 -4.11 -5.50
C LYS A 513 34.94 -3.14 -4.36
N SER A 514 35.62 -2.01 -4.62
CA SER A 514 35.93 -1.02 -3.58
C SER A 514 34.71 -0.30 -3.01
N LYS A 515 33.58 -0.29 -3.72
CA LYS A 515 32.33 0.40 -3.36
C LYS A 515 31.21 -0.55 -2.95
N THR A 516 31.45 -1.85 -3.00
CA THR A 516 30.51 -2.92 -2.61
C THR A 516 30.98 -3.57 -1.31
N ASP A 517 30.12 -3.63 -0.30
CA ASP A 517 30.42 -4.35 0.95
C ASP A 517 30.16 -5.86 0.81
N ALA A 518 29.16 -6.24 0.03
CA ALA A 518 28.86 -7.64 -0.28
C ALA A 518 29.97 -8.35 -1.07
N ALA A 519 30.20 -9.64 -0.77
CA ALA A 519 30.98 -10.51 -1.64
C ALA A 519 30.18 -10.84 -2.91
N PHE A 520 30.87 -10.86 -4.06
CA PHE A 520 30.28 -11.23 -5.35
C PHE A 520 31.26 -11.95 -6.26
N THR A 521 30.73 -12.71 -7.21
CA THR A 521 31.49 -13.29 -8.32
C THR A 521 31.33 -12.43 -9.57
N VAL A 522 32.26 -12.55 -10.52
CA VAL A 522 32.16 -11.88 -11.82
C VAL A 522 31.69 -12.90 -12.85
N ALA A 523 30.72 -12.53 -13.69
CA ALA A 523 30.26 -13.37 -14.78
C ALA A 523 31.38 -13.61 -15.81
N GLU A 524 31.44 -14.81 -16.38
CA GLU A 524 32.41 -15.12 -17.45
C GLU A 524 32.17 -14.25 -18.70
N ASP A 525 30.90 -13.91 -18.95
CA ASP A 525 30.42 -13.03 -20.01
C ASP A 525 30.11 -11.62 -19.51
N LEU A 526 30.97 -11.05 -18.65
CA LEU A 526 30.80 -9.68 -18.14
C LEU A 526 30.61 -8.69 -19.30
N ARG A 527 29.50 -7.95 -19.27
CA ARG A 527 29.11 -7.00 -20.31
C ARG A 527 29.31 -5.55 -19.87
N VAL A 528 29.38 -4.67 -20.86
CA VAL A 528 29.23 -3.22 -20.61
C VAL A 528 27.73 -2.93 -20.51
N MET A 529 27.32 -2.22 -19.46
CA MET A 529 25.95 -1.80 -19.22
C MET A 529 25.52 -0.78 -20.28
N GLU A 530 24.38 -1.03 -20.91
CA GLU A 530 23.78 -0.18 -21.95
C GLU A 530 22.75 0.83 -21.41
#